data_AF-A0A6B3EX34-F1
#
_entry.id   AF-A0A6B3EX34-F1
#
_cell.length_a   1.000
_cell.length_b   1.000
_cell.length_c   1.000
_cell.angle_alpha   90.00
_cell.angle_beta   90.00
_cell.angle_gamma   90.00
#
_symmetry.space_group_name_H-M   'P 1'
#
loop_
_entity.id
_entity.type
_entity.pdbx_description
1 polymer ?
#
loop_
_entity_poly.entity_id
_entity_poly.type
_entity_poly.pdbx_seq_one_letter_code
_entity_poly.pdbx_strand_id
1 'polypeptide(L)' 'RVDEALGAGWSVLATGTLRHVTDPARAKALERAAWSGPWAGHDRTTWFTLRPERLTGRIIRT' A
#
# COMPACT_ATOMS: atom_id res chain seq x y z
N ARG A 1 -0.28 -3.14 -14.86
CA ARG A 1 -0.31 -4.22 -15.87
C ARG A 1 0.13 -5.49 -15.15
N VAL A 2 -0.82 -6.39 -14.85
CA VAL A 2 -0.49 -7.74 -14.36
C VAL A 2 -0.05 -8.54 -15.58
N ASP A 3 1.00 -9.33 -15.43
CA ASP A 3 1.48 -10.21 -16.50
C ASP A 3 0.45 -11.35 -16.70
N GLU A 4 -0.46 -11.16 -17.65
CA GLU A 4 -1.47 -12.15 -18.03
C GLU A 4 -0.87 -13.33 -18.82
N ALA A 5 0.40 -13.27 -19.25
CA ALA A 5 0.99 -14.26 -20.14
C ALA A 5 1.40 -15.56 -19.44
N LEU A 6 1.50 -15.57 -18.10
CA LEU A 6 1.97 -16.72 -17.31
C LEU A 6 0.86 -17.51 -16.61
N GLY A 7 -0.40 -17.04 -16.62
CA GLY A 7 -1.50 -17.67 -15.85
C GLY A 7 -1.25 -17.70 -14.33
N ALA A 8 -0.21 -16.99 -13.86
CA ALA A 8 0.27 -17.01 -12.50
C ALA A 8 0.18 -15.61 -11.89
N GLY A 9 -0.51 -15.51 -10.76
CA GLY A 9 -0.59 -14.32 -9.93
C GLY A 9 0.01 -14.56 -8.56
N TRP A 10 0.05 -13.53 -7.74
CA TRP A 10 0.40 -13.65 -6.35
C TRP A 10 -0.50 -12.75 -5.51
N SER A 11 -0.74 -13.17 -4.26
CA SER A 11 -1.33 -12.33 -3.24
C SER A 11 -0.39 -12.22 -2.06
N VAL A 12 -0.38 -11.05 -1.43
CA VAL A 12 0.33 -10.79 -0.17
C VAL A 12 -0.68 -10.22 0.82
N LEU A 13 -0.68 -10.77 2.02
CA LEU A 13 -1.46 -10.29 3.15
C LEU A 13 -0.49 -9.82 4.23
N ALA A 14 -0.60 -8.55 4.62
CA ALA A 14 0.13 -7.96 5.73
C ALA A 14 -0.86 -7.56 6.83
N THR A 15 -0.56 -7.94 8.07
CA THR A 15 -1.30 -7.49 9.26
C THR A 15 -0.33 -6.92 10.27
N GLY A 16 -0.81 -5.97 11.06
CA GLY A 16 -0.01 -5.32 12.10
C GLY A 16 -0.61 -3.99 12.53
N THR A 17 0.18 -3.22 13.26
CA THR A 17 -0.27 -1.95 13.83
C THR A 17 -0.29 -0.84 12.77
N LEU A 18 -1.42 -0.17 12.64
CA LEU A 18 -1.57 1.03 11.84
C LEU A 18 -1.36 2.27 12.73
N ARG A 19 -0.58 3.25 12.25
CA ARG A 19 -0.36 4.54 12.95
C ARG A 19 -0.70 5.69 12.03
N HIS A 20 -1.52 6.62 12.53
CA HIS A 20 -1.82 7.86 11.84
C HIS A 20 -0.57 8.76 11.80
N VAL A 21 -0.26 9.31 10.62
CA VAL A 21 0.81 10.29 10.44
C VAL A 21 0.24 11.68 10.70
N THR A 22 0.42 12.17 11.92
CA THR A 22 -0.10 13.49 12.34
C THR A 22 0.84 14.65 12.04
N ASP A 23 2.12 14.38 11.76
CA ASP A 23 3.09 15.40 11.36
C ASP A 23 2.86 15.81 9.89
N PRO A 24 2.49 17.09 9.62
CA PRO A 24 2.23 17.56 8.27
C PRO A 24 3.46 17.49 7.34
N ALA A 25 4.66 17.70 7.88
CA ALA A 25 5.89 17.66 7.08
C ALA A 25 6.17 16.22 6.61
N ARG A 26 5.94 15.25 7.51
CA ARG A 26 6.06 13.82 7.19
C ARG A 26 4.99 13.35 6.21
N ALA A 27 3.74 13.79 6.37
CA ALA A 27 2.68 13.48 5.41
C ALA A 27 3.01 14.01 4.00
N LYS A 28 3.48 15.27 3.89
CA LYS A 28 3.90 15.86 2.62
C LYS A 28 5.12 15.17 1.99
N ALA A 29 6.01 14.62 2.81
CA ALA A 29 7.13 13.82 2.31
C ALA A 29 6.65 12.49 1.69
N LEU A 30 5.69 11.82 2.35
CA LEU A 30 5.08 10.60 1.82
C LEU A 30 4.31 10.85 0.53
N GLU A 31 3.54 11.95 0.48
CA GLU A 31 2.80 12.35 -0.73
C GLU A 31 3.74 12.53 -1.93
N ARG A 32 4.88 13.21 -1.75
CA ARG A 32 5.87 13.40 -2.83
C ARG A 32 6.58 12.12 -3.25
N ALA A 33 6.70 11.15 -2.34
CA ALA A 33 7.33 9.86 -2.62
C ALA A 33 6.35 8.83 -3.22
N ALA A 34 5.05 9.10 -3.15
CA ALA A 34 4.03 8.22 -3.66
C ALA A 34 4.09 8.14 -5.19
N TRP A 35 4.10 6.91 -5.72
CA TRP A 35 4.10 6.67 -7.16
C TRP A 35 2.76 7.02 -7.81
N SER A 36 1.67 6.95 -7.05
CA SER A 36 0.30 7.16 -7.51
C SER A 36 -0.48 8.02 -6.53
N GLY A 37 -1.42 8.81 -7.06
CA GLY A 37 -2.37 9.56 -6.23
C GLY A 37 -3.46 8.66 -5.62
N PRO A 38 -4.20 9.16 -4.61
CA PRO A 38 -5.30 8.43 -4.00
C PRO A 38 -6.45 8.22 -4.98
N TRP A 39 -7.03 7.02 -4.99
CA TRP A 39 -8.19 6.69 -5.81
C TRP A 39 -9.45 7.47 -5.40
N ALA A 40 -9.51 7.95 -4.15
CA ALA A 40 -10.67 8.63 -3.57
C ALA A 40 -10.76 10.13 -3.93
N GLY A 41 -9.92 10.62 -4.87
CA GLY A 41 -9.77 12.04 -5.17
C GLY A 41 -8.78 12.74 -4.23
N HIS A 42 -8.26 13.87 -4.67
CA HIS A 42 -7.12 14.59 -4.08
C HIS A 42 -7.38 15.15 -2.67
N ASP A 43 -8.62 15.21 -2.22
CA ASP A 43 -8.97 15.95 -1.00
C ASP A 43 -8.94 15.06 0.27
N ARG A 44 -8.71 13.75 0.11
CA ARG A 44 -8.58 12.80 1.23
C ARG A 44 -7.14 12.29 1.37
N THR A 45 -6.30 13.10 2.01
CA THR A 45 -4.85 12.90 2.13
C THR A 45 -4.40 12.44 3.51
N THR A 46 -5.21 11.63 4.21
CA THR A 46 -4.81 11.07 5.50
C THR A 46 -3.80 9.95 5.30
N TRP A 47 -2.58 10.15 5.79
CA TRP A 47 -1.51 9.17 5.69
C TRP A 47 -1.46 8.26 6.93
N PHE A 48 -1.29 6.97 6.69
CA PHE A 48 -1.05 5.98 7.73
C PHE A 48 0.23 5.20 7.43
N THR A 49 0.91 4.76 8.49
CA THR A 49 2.02 3.81 8.39
C THR A 49 1.58 2.48 8.98
N LEU A 50 1.75 1.40 8.22
CA LEU A 50 1.58 0.05 8.70
C LEU A 50 2.94 -0.46 9.18
N ARG A 51 3.02 -0.96 10.42
CA ARG A 51 4.14 -1.77 10.91
C ARG A 51 3.71 -3.24 10.84
N PRO A 52 4.13 -4.01 9.83
CA PRO A 52 3.72 -5.40 9.71
C PRO A 52 4.26 -6.21 10.88
N GLU A 53 3.40 -7.00 11.49
CA GLU A 53 3.73 -8.01 12.50
C GLU A 53 3.63 -9.41 11.91
N ARG A 54 2.83 -9.57 10.84
CA ARG A 54 2.76 -10.78 10.04
C ARG A 54 2.65 -10.43 8.57
N LEU A 55 3.38 -11.18 7.74
CA LEU A 55 3.32 -11.08 6.29
C LEU A 55 3.27 -12.49 5.70
N THR A 56 2.25 -12.77 4.90
CA THR A 56 2.07 -14.06 4.23
C THR A 56 1.86 -13.85 2.74
N GLY A 57 2.44 -14.71 1.92
CA GLY A 57 2.29 -14.70 0.47
C GLY A 57 1.68 -16.00 -0.05
N ARG A 58 0.90 -15.91 -1.12
CA ARG A 58 0.39 -17.07 -1.88
C ARG A 58 0.66 -16.86 -3.35
N ILE A 59 1.26 -17.85 -3.99
CA ILE A 59 1.30 -17.95 -5.46
C ILE A 59 0.00 -18.58 -5.93
N ILE A 60 -0.64 -17.95 -6.91
CA ILE A 60 -1.88 -18.41 -7.53
C ILE A 60 -1.49 -18.89 -8.93
N ARG A 61 -1.86 -20.11 -9.27
CA ARG A 61 -1.74 -20.66 -10.62
C ARG A 61 -3.15 -20.97 -11.10
N THR A 62 -3.47 -20.53 -12.30
CA THR A 62 -4.76 -20.75 -12.96
C THR A 62 -4.59 -21.77 -14.07
#